data_AF-A0A6G1SK99-F1
#
_entry.id   AF-A0A6G1SK99-F1
#
_cell.length_a   1.000
_cell.length_b   1.000
_cell.length_c   1.000
_cell.angle_alpha   90.00
_cell.angle_beta   90.00
_cell.angle_gamma   90.00
#
_symmetry.space_group_name_H-M   'P 1'
#
loop_
_entity.id
_entity.type
_entity.pdbx_description
1 polymer ?
#
loop_
_entity_poly.entity_id
_entity_poly.type
_entity_poly.pdbx_seq_one_letter_code
_entity_poly.pdbx_strand_id
1 'polypeptide(L)'
;IRPKCLLGHRAQINLITSAIDASFVYGSTKQQANKLRTFSEGKMKVWNYFEELKLKPLLPPKLEEPDKDCLARPKDLFCFEAGDVRVNEQTHLTVLHTIYLREHNRIAKQLAKINLEWDDERIYHETRHIVAACVQHVAVN
;
A
#
# COMPACT_ATOMS: atom_id res chain seq x y z
N ILE A 1 22.27 -6.73 2.14
CA ILE A 1 23.44 -7.36 1.47
C ILE A 1 24.61 -7.28 2.45
N ARG A 2 25.26 -8.39 2.82
CA ARG A 2 26.50 -8.31 3.62
C ARG A 2 27.57 -7.69 2.72
N PRO A 3 28.02 -6.45 2.98
CA PRO A 3 29.12 -5.91 2.20
C PRO A 3 30.33 -6.81 2.46
N LYS A 4 30.94 -7.33 1.39
CA LYS A 4 32.17 -8.16 1.33
C LYS A 4 32.04 -9.69 1.18
N CYS A 5 30.86 -10.29 0.94
CA CYS A 5 30.70 -11.72 0.57
C CYS A 5 31.68 -12.70 1.25
N LEU A 6 31.95 -12.52 2.55
CA LEU A 6 32.86 -13.39 3.29
C LEU A 6 32.21 -14.77 3.46
N LEU A 7 33.01 -15.82 3.32
CA LEU A 7 32.57 -17.20 3.61
C LEU A 7 32.05 -17.27 5.06
N GLY A 8 30.86 -17.82 5.22
CA GLY A 8 30.17 -17.95 6.51
C GLY A 8 28.85 -18.68 6.35
N HIS A 9 28.17 -18.94 7.47
CA HIS A 9 26.86 -19.61 7.45
C HIS A 9 25.85 -18.86 6.58
N ARG A 10 25.05 -19.62 5.84
CA ARG A 10 23.96 -19.11 5.00
C ARG A 10 22.95 -18.36 5.89
N ALA A 11 22.56 -17.16 5.46
CA ALA A 11 21.50 -16.37 6.06
C ALA A 11 20.50 -15.93 4.98
N GLN A 12 19.23 -15.76 5.38
CA GLN A 12 18.17 -15.25 4.53
C GLN A 12 18.10 -13.71 4.61
N ILE A 13 17.40 -13.11 3.64
CA ILE A 13 17.21 -11.66 3.55
C ILE A 13 15.74 -11.36 3.80
N ASN A 14 15.47 -10.41 4.68
CA ASN A 14 14.15 -9.79 4.78
C ASN A 14 14.07 -8.62 3.81
N LEU A 15 13.10 -8.65 2.89
CA LEU A 15 12.86 -7.59 1.91
C LEU A 15 11.86 -6.54 2.40
N ILE A 16 11.18 -6.79 3.52
CA ILE A 16 10.23 -5.87 4.13
C ILE A 16 10.79 -5.23 5.40
N THR A 17 10.19 -4.12 5.83
CA THR A 17 10.47 -3.52 7.13
C THR A 17 10.12 -4.50 8.25
N SER A 18 10.95 -4.55 9.31
CA SER A 18 10.70 -5.44 10.46
C SER A 18 9.69 -4.86 11.46
N ALA A 19 9.49 -3.55 11.44
CA ALA A 19 8.54 -2.86 12.31
C ALA A 19 7.09 -3.09 11.85
N ILE A 20 6.14 -3.07 12.78
CA ILE A 20 4.70 -3.06 12.47
C ILE A 20 4.33 -1.63 12.04
N ASP A 21 4.65 -1.26 10.80
CA ASP A 21 4.55 0.12 10.27
C ASP A 21 3.59 0.25 9.08
N ALA A 22 2.75 -0.76 8.87
CA ALA A 22 1.84 -0.89 7.73
C ALA A 22 2.57 -0.86 6.36
N SER A 23 3.81 -1.36 6.27
CA SER A 23 4.55 -1.45 5.00
C SER A 23 3.84 -2.26 3.91
N PHE A 24 2.90 -3.14 4.26
CA PHE A 24 2.05 -3.82 3.26
C PHE A 24 1.11 -2.86 2.50
N VAL A 25 0.83 -1.67 3.04
CA VAL A 25 0.10 -0.58 2.38
C VAL A 25 1.06 0.37 1.66
N TYR A 26 2.14 0.76 2.34
CA TYR A 26 3.00 1.87 1.91
C TYR A 26 4.25 1.47 1.13
N GLY A 27 4.60 0.18 1.11
CA GLY A 27 5.84 -0.32 0.57
C GLY A 27 6.99 -0.24 1.59
N SER A 28 8.02 -1.05 1.35
CA SER A 28 9.23 -1.08 2.20
C SER A 28 10.37 -0.22 1.65
N THR A 29 10.18 0.42 0.50
CA THR A 29 11.16 1.32 -0.13
C THR A 29 10.49 2.64 -0.52
N LYS A 30 11.28 3.72 -0.55
CA LYS A 30 10.78 5.05 -0.97
C LYS A 30 10.25 5.05 -2.40
N GLN A 31 10.89 4.29 -3.30
CA GLN A 31 10.46 4.18 -4.69
C GLN A 31 9.07 3.55 -4.81
N GLN A 32 8.83 2.45 -4.08
CA GLN A 32 7.52 1.79 -4.05
C GLN A 32 6.45 2.69 -3.42
N ALA A 33 6.77 3.34 -2.30
CA ALA A 33 5.88 4.30 -1.65
C ALA A 33 5.45 5.41 -2.60
N ASN A 34 6.42 6.03 -3.29
CA ASN A 34 6.15 7.08 -4.27
C ASN A 34 5.29 6.59 -5.44
N LYS A 35 5.50 5.35 -5.92
CA LYS A 35 4.69 4.79 -7.01
C LYS A 35 3.22 4.67 -6.65
N LEU A 36 2.91 4.38 -5.39
CA LEU A 36 1.55 4.18 -4.88
C LEU A 36 0.81 5.48 -4.53
N ARG A 37 1.50 6.63 -4.45
CA ARG A 37 0.93 7.93 -4.07
C ARG A 37 0.37 8.69 -5.27
N THR A 38 -0.68 9.49 -5.05
CA THR A 38 -1.18 10.45 -6.04
C THR A 38 -0.37 11.75 -6.06
N PHE A 39 0.37 12.05 -5.00
CA PHE A 39 0.99 13.37 -4.76
C PHE A 39 -0.03 14.52 -4.80
N SER A 40 -1.25 14.23 -4.38
CA SER A 40 -2.33 15.20 -4.25
C SER A 40 -3.19 14.86 -3.03
N GLU A 41 -3.40 15.87 -2.17
CA GLU A 41 -4.19 15.78 -0.93
C GLU A 41 -3.76 14.67 0.04
N GLY A 42 -2.49 14.28 0.00
CA GLY A 42 -1.88 13.23 0.80
C GLY A 42 -2.41 11.83 0.50
N LYS A 43 -3.02 11.61 -0.68
CA LYS A 43 -3.73 10.36 -1.00
C LYS A 43 -2.86 9.29 -1.66
N MET A 44 -3.35 8.06 -1.55
CA MET A 44 -2.89 6.90 -2.30
C MET A 44 -3.71 6.73 -3.58
N LYS A 45 -3.08 6.21 -4.63
CA LYS A 45 -3.73 5.88 -5.90
C LYS A 45 -4.80 4.81 -5.68
N VAL A 46 -5.89 4.95 -6.42
CA VAL A 46 -7.02 4.02 -6.40
C VAL A 46 -7.52 3.78 -7.81
N TRP A 47 -8.31 2.72 -7.99
CA TRP A 47 -8.97 2.44 -9.26
C TRP A 47 -10.48 2.59 -9.15
N ASN A 48 -11.04 3.55 -9.89
CA ASN A 48 -12.46 3.88 -9.92
C ASN A 48 -13.25 3.04 -10.95
N TYR A 49 -12.94 1.75 -11.10
CA TYR A 49 -13.54 0.90 -12.14
C TYR A 49 -15.08 0.82 -12.05
N PHE A 50 -15.63 0.87 -10.84
CA PHE A 50 -17.07 0.76 -10.57
C PHE A 50 -17.72 2.09 -10.15
N GLU A 51 -17.15 3.22 -10.58
CA GLU A 51 -17.66 4.55 -10.21
C GLU A 51 -19.07 4.81 -10.76
N GLU A 52 -19.38 4.35 -11.98
CA GLU A 52 -20.73 4.44 -12.58
C GLU A 52 -21.79 3.73 -11.73
N LEU A 53 -21.39 2.67 -11.01
CA LEU A 53 -22.23 1.91 -10.10
C LEU A 53 -22.26 2.50 -8.67
N LYS A 54 -21.62 3.66 -8.46
CA LYS A 54 -21.46 4.32 -7.15
C LYS A 54 -20.80 3.43 -6.09
N LEU A 55 -19.96 2.48 -6.52
CA LEU A 55 -19.22 1.61 -5.62
C LEU A 55 -17.90 2.24 -5.16
N LYS A 56 -17.37 1.72 -4.06
CA LYS A 56 -16.10 2.18 -3.50
C LYS A 56 -14.92 1.76 -4.40
N PRO A 57 -13.87 2.58 -4.49
CA PRO A 57 -12.76 2.33 -5.40
C PRO A 57 -11.90 1.13 -4.95
N LEU A 58 -11.23 0.49 -5.89
CA LEU A 58 -10.35 -0.65 -5.65
C LEU A 58 -8.89 -0.20 -5.49
N LEU A 59 -8.01 -1.16 -5.17
CA LEU A 59 -6.56 -0.98 -5.30
C LEU A 59 -6.19 -0.57 -6.73
N PRO A 60 -5.09 0.17 -6.93
CA PRO A 60 -4.65 0.55 -8.26
C PRO A 60 -4.29 -0.69 -9.10
N PRO A 61 -4.55 -0.68 -10.43
CA PRO A 61 -4.17 -1.77 -11.29
C PRO A 61 -2.64 -1.78 -11.47
N LYS A 62 -2.07 -2.97 -11.54
CA LYS A 62 -0.66 -3.19 -11.88
C LYS A 62 -0.49 -3.02 -13.39
N LEU A 63 0.12 -1.90 -13.78
CA LEU A 63 0.35 -1.55 -15.19
C LEU A 63 1.69 -2.07 -15.72
N GLU A 64 2.68 -2.23 -14.83
CA GLU A 64 4.00 -2.79 -15.15
C GLU A 64 3.99 -4.29 -14.87
N GLU A 65 4.27 -5.11 -15.89
CA GLU A 65 4.22 -6.58 -15.81
C GLU A 65 2.88 -7.09 -15.21
N PRO A 66 1.73 -6.85 -15.88
CA PRO A 66 0.39 -7.04 -15.30
C PRO A 66 0.09 -8.47 -14.84
N ASP A 67 0.75 -9.47 -15.43
CA ASP A 67 0.53 -10.89 -15.13
C ASP A 67 1.50 -11.46 -14.08
N LYS A 68 2.51 -10.67 -13.67
CA LYS A 68 3.50 -11.13 -12.69
C LYS A 68 2.88 -11.26 -11.30
N ASP A 69 3.13 -12.41 -10.66
CA ASP A 69 2.63 -12.79 -9.32
C ASP A 69 1.10 -12.94 -9.25
N CYS A 70 0.46 -13.23 -10.39
CA CYS A 70 -0.98 -13.32 -10.51
C CYS A 70 -1.36 -14.57 -11.32
N LEU A 71 -2.01 -15.53 -10.67
CA LEU A 71 -2.32 -16.83 -11.28
C LEU A 71 -3.72 -16.84 -11.90
N ALA A 72 -3.83 -17.44 -13.09
CA ALA A 72 -5.11 -17.81 -13.72
C ALA A 72 -6.15 -16.67 -13.89
N ARG A 73 -5.68 -15.48 -14.25
CA ARG A 73 -6.51 -14.28 -14.46
C ARG A 73 -7.17 -14.26 -15.85
N PRO A 74 -8.41 -13.76 -15.99
CA PRO A 74 -8.97 -13.36 -17.29
C PRO A 74 -8.11 -12.26 -17.93
N LYS A 75 -7.81 -12.36 -19.24
CA LYS A 75 -6.88 -11.44 -19.92
C LYS A 75 -7.22 -9.95 -19.77
N ASP A 76 -8.50 -9.63 -19.58
CA ASP A 76 -9.02 -8.26 -19.55
C ASP A 76 -9.00 -7.57 -18.17
N LEU A 77 -8.63 -8.27 -17.10
CA LEU A 77 -8.76 -7.77 -15.72
C LEU A 77 -7.44 -7.59 -14.95
N PHE A 78 -6.85 -6.40 -14.82
CA PHE A 78 -5.53 -6.24 -14.16
C PHE A 78 -5.44 -6.78 -12.73
N CYS A 79 -4.26 -7.26 -12.33
CA CYS A 79 -3.94 -7.53 -10.93
C CYS A 79 -3.73 -6.23 -10.18
N PHE A 80 -3.72 -6.27 -8.85
CA PHE A 80 -3.58 -5.09 -8.03
C PHE A 80 -2.12 -4.78 -7.67
N GLU A 81 -1.84 -3.50 -7.45
CA GLU A 81 -0.57 -3.01 -6.93
C GLU A 81 -0.75 -2.47 -5.49
N ALA A 82 0.18 -2.81 -4.60
CA ALA A 82 0.17 -2.40 -3.20
C ALA A 82 1.59 -2.35 -2.61
N GLY A 83 1.69 -2.11 -1.30
CA GLY A 83 2.97 -2.09 -0.57
C GLY A 83 3.64 -3.46 -0.42
N ASP A 84 2.89 -4.56 -0.56
CA ASP A 84 3.42 -5.93 -0.60
C ASP A 84 3.07 -6.59 -1.94
N VAL A 85 4.03 -7.32 -2.51
CA VAL A 85 3.89 -7.98 -3.83
C VAL A 85 2.86 -9.12 -3.82
N ARG A 86 2.56 -9.68 -2.65
CA ARG A 86 1.63 -10.81 -2.48
C ARG A 86 0.16 -10.38 -2.41
N VAL A 87 -0.15 -9.11 -2.66
CA VAL A 87 -1.52 -8.58 -2.61
C VAL A 87 -2.54 -9.38 -3.45
N ASN A 88 -2.08 -10.10 -4.48
CA ASN A 88 -2.91 -10.92 -5.37
C ASN A 88 -2.89 -12.42 -5.06
N GLU A 89 -2.29 -12.86 -3.95
CA GLU A 89 -2.16 -14.29 -3.61
C GLU A 89 -3.52 -14.94 -3.28
N GLN A 90 -4.36 -14.24 -2.51
CA GLN A 90 -5.73 -14.65 -2.21
C GLN A 90 -6.65 -13.44 -2.11
N THR A 91 -7.90 -13.61 -2.50
CA THR A 91 -8.90 -12.54 -2.53
C THR A 91 -9.12 -11.88 -1.17
N HIS A 92 -9.11 -12.66 -0.08
CA HIS A 92 -9.26 -12.12 1.28
C HIS A 92 -8.12 -11.18 1.67
N LEU A 93 -6.88 -11.50 1.27
CA LEU A 93 -5.73 -10.63 1.49
C LEU A 93 -5.89 -9.33 0.71
N THR A 94 -6.28 -9.41 -0.57
CA THR A 94 -6.58 -8.25 -1.41
C THR A 94 -7.64 -7.33 -0.78
N VAL A 95 -8.68 -7.92 -0.17
CA VAL A 95 -9.72 -7.16 0.56
C VAL A 95 -9.12 -6.40 1.74
N LEU A 96 -8.26 -7.03 2.55
CA LEU A 96 -7.58 -6.35 3.66
C LEU A 96 -6.71 -5.18 3.19
N HIS A 97 -5.91 -5.37 2.13
CA HIS A 97 -5.15 -4.27 1.53
C HIS A 97 -6.06 -3.13 1.06
N THR A 98 -7.19 -3.46 0.44
CA THR A 98 -8.17 -2.47 -0.04
C THR A 98 -8.81 -1.70 1.12
N ILE A 99 -9.11 -2.35 2.24
CA ILE A 99 -9.68 -1.70 3.43
C ILE A 99 -8.70 -0.65 3.97
N TYR A 100 -7.44 -1.01 4.19
CA TYR A 100 -6.45 -0.07 4.73
C TYR A 100 -6.11 1.07 3.76
N LEU A 101 -6.09 0.82 2.45
CA LEU A 101 -5.95 1.86 1.43
C LEU A 101 -7.10 2.88 1.51
N ARG A 102 -8.34 2.39 1.57
CA ARG A 102 -9.53 3.25 1.70
C ARG A 102 -9.51 4.02 3.00
N GLU A 103 -9.05 3.40 4.08
CA GLU A 103 -8.94 4.05 5.38
C GLU A 103 -7.89 5.16 5.38
N HIS A 104 -6.74 4.96 4.74
CA HIS A 104 -5.76 6.02 4.50
C HIS A 104 -6.41 7.20 3.78
N ASN A 105 -7.05 6.98 2.63
CA ASN A 105 -7.68 8.05 1.87
C ASN A 105 -8.85 8.73 2.62
N ARG A 106 -9.54 8.00 3.50
CA ARG A 106 -10.58 8.55 4.38
C ARG A 106 -9.96 9.51 5.39
N ILE A 107 -8.90 9.10 6.09
CA ILE A 107 -8.21 9.91 7.10
C ILE A 107 -7.54 11.12 6.44
N ALA A 108 -6.80 10.94 5.34
CA ALA A 108 -6.15 12.01 4.60
C ALA A 108 -7.15 13.11 4.19
N LYS A 109 -8.33 12.71 3.70
CA LYS A 109 -9.41 13.64 3.36
C LYS A 109 -9.91 14.44 4.57
N GLN A 110 -9.95 13.85 5.76
CA GLN A 110 -10.36 14.59 6.96
C GLN A 110 -9.24 15.52 7.46
N LEU A 111 -8.00 15.05 7.45
CA LEU A 111 -6.85 15.87 7.84
C LEU A 111 -6.69 17.10 6.93
N ALA A 112 -6.87 16.94 5.62
CA ALA A 112 -6.84 18.04 4.65
C ALA A 112 -7.94 19.09 4.91
N LYS A 113 -9.12 18.67 5.40
CA LYS A 113 -10.22 19.59 5.73
C LYS A 113 -9.99 20.37 7.00
N ILE A 114 -9.36 19.75 8.00
CA ILE A 114 -9.13 20.36 9.31
C ILE A 114 -7.87 21.23 9.28
N ASN A 115 -6.86 20.86 8.48
CA ASN A 115 -5.57 21.54 8.40
C ASN A 115 -5.35 22.08 6.98
N LEU A 116 -5.94 23.24 6.69
CA LEU A 116 -5.88 23.86 5.35
C LEU A 116 -4.46 24.28 4.92
N GLU A 117 -3.56 24.47 5.88
CA GLU A 117 -2.16 24.89 5.63
C GLU A 117 -1.22 23.71 5.38
N TRP A 118 -1.66 22.46 5.59
CA TRP A 118 -0.80 21.30 5.41
C TRP A 118 -0.63 20.96 3.92
N ASP A 119 0.61 20.67 3.54
CA ASP A 119 0.94 20.19 2.21
C ASP A 119 0.66 18.68 2.05
N ASP A 120 0.76 18.20 0.81
CA ASP A 120 0.55 16.78 0.47
C ASP A 120 1.42 15.84 1.30
N GLU A 121 2.71 16.17 1.45
CA GLU A 121 3.67 15.36 2.18
C GLU A 121 3.29 15.25 3.66
N ARG A 122 2.93 16.36 4.32
CA ARG A 122 2.52 16.33 5.72
C ARG A 122 1.26 15.49 5.90
N ILE A 123 0.24 15.68 5.07
CA ILE A 123 -1.02 14.91 5.15
C ILE A 123 -0.73 13.42 4.95
N TYR A 124 0.06 13.05 3.94
CA TYR A 124 0.40 11.66 3.67
C TYR A 124 1.12 11.01 4.87
N HIS A 125 2.13 11.67 5.43
CA HIS A 125 2.93 11.13 6.51
C HIS A 125 2.15 11.03 7.84
N GLU A 126 1.34 12.03 8.17
CA GLU A 126 0.47 11.97 9.36
C GLU A 126 -0.58 10.87 9.24
N THR A 127 -1.21 10.76 8.06
CA THR A 127 -2.15 9.67 7.78
C THR A 127 -1.46 8.31 7.91
N ARG A 128 -0.25 8.17 7.39
CA ARG A 128 0.56 6.95 7.51
C ARG A 128 0.84 6.58 8.96
N HIS A 129 1.20 7.54 9.80
CA HIS A 129 1.43 7.30 11.24
C HIS A 129 0.17 6.78 11.94
N ILE A 130 -1.00 7.39 11.67
CA ILE A 130 -2.27 6.97 12.26
C ILE A 130 -2.61 5.54 11.82
N VAL A 131 -2.50 5.23 10.53
CA VAL A 131 -2.80 3.88 10.02
C VAL A 131 -1.84 2.83 10.60
N ALA A 132 -0.55 3.14 10.72
CA ALA A 132 0.42 2.26 11.37
C ALA A 132 0.03 1.99 12.83
N ALA A 133 -0.38 3.02 13.58
CA ALA A 133 -0.89 2.86 14.95
C ALA A 133 -2.15 2.00 15.00
N CYS A 134 -3.08 2.13 14.05
CA CYS A 134 -4.25 1.25 13.96
C CYS A 134 -3.86 -0.22 13.73
N VAL A 135 -2.92 -0.49 12.83
CA VAL A 135 -2.42 -1.85 12.57
C VAL A 135 -1.76 -2.41 13.83
N GLN A 136 -0.91 -1.63 14.49
CA GLN A 136 -0.31 -2.02 15.76
C GLN A 136 -1.37 -2.35 16.80
N HIS A 137 -2.36 -1.47 16.98
CA HIS A 137 -3.41 -1.65 17.96
C HIS A 137 -4.17 -2.97 17.78
N VAL A 138 -4.59 -3.27 16.55
CA VAL A 138 -5.29 -4.51 16.20
C VAL A 138 -4.41 -5.76 16.37
N ALA A 139 -3.10 -5.63 16.13
CA ALA A 139 -2.19 -6.77 16.19
C ALA A 139 -1.77 -7.15 17.63
N VAL A 140 -1.78 -6.19 18.56
CA VAL A 140 -1.15 -6.36 19.89
C VAL A 140 -2.09 -6.17 21.08
N ASN A 141 -3.33 -5.73 20.89
CA ASN A 141 -4.35 -5.60 21.95
C ASN A 141 -5.53 -6.54 21.68
#